data_AF-A0A389MRG3-F1
#
_entry.id   AF-A0A389MRG3-F1
#
_cell.length_a   1.000
_cell.length_b   1.000
_cell.length_c   1.000
_cell.angle_alpha   90.00
_cell.angle_beta   90.00
_cell.angle_gamma   90.00
#
_symmetry.space_group_name_H-M   'P 1'
#
loop_
_entity.id
_entity.type
_entity.pdbx_description
1 polymer ?
#
loop_
_entity_poly.entity_id
_entity_poly.type
_entity_poly.pdbx_seq_one_letter_code
_entity_poly.pdbx_strand_id
1 'polypeptide(L)' 'MNTITDVAKSFFDACESGGGWEACKAYCTPDAIFSAQADALANVTTLQEYTDWMKGLLTFVPDGCFLD' A
#
# COMPACT_ATOMS: atom_id res chain seq x y z
N MET A 1 13.63 -16.02 10.79
CA MET A 1 12.19 -15.84 11.07
C MET A 1 11.89 -14.37 10.87
N ASN A 2 11.15 -14.01 9.83
CA ASN A 2 10.73 -12.61 9.67
C ASN A 2 9.70 -12.31 10.75
N THR A 3 9.90 -11.23 11.49
CA THR A 3 8.91 -10.75 12.46
C THR A 3 7.78 -10.06 11.70
N ILE A 4 6.63 -9.90 12.33
CA ILE A 4 5.53 -9.11 11.76
C ILE A 4 5.97 -7.69 11.36
N THR A 5 6.92 -7.12 12.11
CA THR A 5 7.51 -5.80 11.81
C THR A 5 8.32 -5.79 10.52
N ASP A 6 9.07 -6.85 10.24
CA ASP A 6 9.87 -6.97 9.02
C ASP A 6 9.00 -7.09 7.77
N VAL A 7 7.93 -7.88 7.87
CA VAL A 7 6.91 -8.00 6.80
C VAL A 7 6.17 -6.68 6.60
N ALA A 8 5.78 -6.00 7.69
CA ALA A 8 5.09 -4.70 7.60
C ALA A 8 5.97 -3.62 6.95
N LYS A 9 7.27 -3.58 7.28
CA LYS A 9 8.23 -2.67 6.64
C LYS A 9 8.39 -2.96 5.15
N SER A 10 8.51 -4.24 4.78
CA SER A 10 8.64 -4.65 3.38
C SER A 10 7.39 -4.31 2.56
N PHE A 11 6.20 -4.49 3.15
CA PHE A 11 4.94 -4.06 2.53
C PHE A 11 4.89 -2.55 2.34
N PHE A 12 5.27 -1.78 3.36
CA PHE A 12 5.27 -0.32 3.33
C PHE A 12 6.20 0.22 2.23
N ASP A 13 7.43 -0.27 2.17
CA ASP A 13 8.42 0.09 1.15
C ASP A 13 7.93 -0.22 -0.28
N ALA A 14 7.34 -1.40 -0.49
CA ALA A 14 6.74 -1.79 -1.76
C ALA A 14 5.55 -0.91 -2.18
N CYS A 15 4.75 -0.47 -1.20
CA CYS A 15 3.59 0.38 -1.42
C CYS A 15 4.00 1.82 -1.75
N GLU A 16 4.93 2.40 -0.99
CA GLU A 16 5.42 3.77 -1.19
C GLU A 16 6.33 3.92 -2.42
N SER A 17 7.01 2.85 -2.84
CA SER A 17 7.77 2.85 -4.10
C SER A 17 6.88 2.83 -5.35
N GLY A 18 5.56 2.72 -5.21
CA GLY A 18 4.62 2.66 -6.33
C GLY A 18 4.60 1.29 -7.04
N GLY A 19 5.06 0.22 -6.38
CA GLY A 19 5.02 -1.14 -6.92
C GLY A 19 3.61 -1.68 -7.12
N GLY A 20 2.63 -1.11 -6.40
CA GLY A 20 1.23 -1.54 -6.43
C GLY A 20 1.03 -2.97 -5.94
N TRP A 21 -0.11 -3.56 -6.28
CA TRP A 21 -0.48 -4.89 -5.77
C TRP A 21 0.52 -6.00 -6.13
N GLU A 22 1.16 -5.92 -7.30
CA GLU A 22 2.11 -6.96 -7.73
C GLU A 22 3.33 -7.09 -6.80
N ALA A 23 3.80 -5.97 -6.25
CA ALA A 23 4.88 -5.96 -5.27
C ALA A 23 4.37 -6.26 -3.85
N CYS A 24 3.20 -5.72 -3.49
CA CYS A 24 2.63 -5.87 -2.14
C CYS A 24 2.06 -7.27 -1.85
N LYS A 25 1.51 -7.98 -2.86
CA LYS A 25 0.86 -9.29 -2.67
C LYS A 25 1.77 -10.37 -2.09
N ALA A 26 3.09 -10.25 -2.24
CA ALA A 26 4.06 -11.18 -1.67
C ALA A 26 4.10 -11.13 -0.12
N TYR A 27 3.66 -10.01 0.45
CA TYR A 27 3.66 -9.74 1.89
C TYR A 27 2.26 -9.79 2.50
N CYS A 28 1.23 -10.06 1.69
CA CYS A 28 -0.18 -9.97 2.09
C CYS A 28 -0.93 -11.26 1.76
N THR A 29 -2.06 -11.48 2.45
CA THR A 29 -2.99 -12.55 2.10
C THR A 29 -3.87 -12.12 0.91
N PRO A 30 -4.25 -13.05 0.02
CA PRO A 30 -5.03 -12.74 -1.19
C PRO A 30 -6.39 -12.10 -0.91
N ASP A 31 -7.01 -12.40 0.24
CA ASP A 31 -8.31 -11.86 0.66
C ASP A 31 -8.16 -10.80 1.79
N ALA A 32 -7.04 -10.07 1.81
CA ALA A 32 -6.82 -9.03 2.80
C ALA A 32 -7.81 -7.87 2.62
N ILE A 33 -8.59 -7.58 3.66
CA ILE A 33 -9.48 -6.41 3.71
C ILE A 33 -8.70 -5.15 4.11
N PHE A 34 -9.16 -4.02 3.61
CA PHE A 34 -8.64 -2.70 3.94
C PHE A 34 -9.77 -1.81 4.48
N SER A 35 -9.46 -0.97 5.45
CA SER A 35 -10.38 0.03 5.96
C SER A 35 -9.61 1.26 6.40
N ALA A 36 -10.03 2.42 5.93
CA ALA A 36 -9.46 3.72 6.29
C ALA A 36 -10.57 4.69 6.66
N GLN A 37 -10.26 5.64 7.55
CA GLN A 37 -11.16 6.73 7.93
C GLN A 37 -11.14 7.89 6.92
N ALA A 38 -10.52 7.68 5.76
CA ALA A 38 -10.46 8.67 4.69
C ALA A 38 -11.67 8.49 3.76
N ASP A 39 -12.45 9.55 3.57
CA ASP A 39 -13.59 9.57 2.64
C ASP A 39 -13.17 9.19 1.20
N ALA A 40 -11.97 9.61 0.78
CA ALA A 40 -11.38 9.26 -0.51
C ALA A 40 -11.14 7.74 -0.70
N LEU A 41 -11.07 6.98 0.40
CA LEU A 41 -10.89 5.53 0.43
C LEU A 41 -12.14 4.79 0.90
N ALA A 42 -13.30 5.46 1.01
CA ALA A 42 -14.53 4.86 1.54
C ALA A 42 -15.03 3.66 0.70
N ASN A 43 -14.71 3.64 -0.60
CA ASN A 43 -15.03 2.54 -1.51
C ASN A 43 -13.90 1.51 -1.65
N VAL A 44 -12.73 1.76 -1.04
CA VAL A 44 -11.58 0.85 -1.09
C VAL A 44 -11.72 -0.15 0.04
N THR A 45 -12.11 -1.38 -0.30
CA THR A 45 -12.43 -2.43 0.70
C THR A 45 -11.38 -3.53 0.76
N THR A 46 -10.55 -3.64 -0.28
CA THR A 46 -9.49 -4.63 -0.36
C THR A 46 -8.11 -3.98 -0.32
N LEU A 47 -7.14 -4.73 0.19
CA LEU A 47 -5.74 -4.29 0.21
C LEU A 47 -5.18 -4.10 -1.21
N GLN A 48 -5.67 -4.90 -2.16
CA GLN A 48 -5.35 -4.76 -3.58
C GLN A 48 -5.77 -3.38 -4.11
N GLU A 49 -7.03 -2.99 -3.91
CA GLU A 49 -7.53 -1.68 -4.33
C GLU A 49 -6.76 -0.54 -3.68
N TYR A 50 -6.39 -0.68 -2.40
CA TYR A 50 -5.57 0.33 -1.71
C TYR A 50 -4.19 0.49 -2.34
N THR A 51 -3.49 -0.61 -2.62
CA THR A 51 -2.15 -0.56 -3.23
C THR A 51 -2.17 -0.02 -4.66
N ASP A 52 -3.24 -0.29 -5.42
CA ASP A 52 -3.44 0.28 -6.75
C ASP A 52 -3.75 1.77 -6.67
N TRP A 53 -4.59 2.18 -5.70
CA TRP A 53 -4.86 3.58 -5.42
C TRP A 53 -3.60 4.35 -5.03
N MET A 54 -2.74 3.79 -4.17
CA MET A 54 -1.44 4.36 -3.79
C MET A 54 -0.51 4.52 -5.00
N LYS A 55 -0.45 3.51 -5.88
CA LYS A 55 0.32 3.60 -7.13
C LYS A 55 -0.20 4.72 -8.05
N GLY A 56 -1.52 4.86 -8.15
CA GLY A 56 -2.15 5.99 -8.84
C GLY A 56 -1.76 7.33 -8.22
N LEU A 57 -1.83 7.46 -6.90
CA LEU A 57 -1.47 8.67 -6.17
C LEU A 57 -0.01 9.09 -6.43
N LEU A 58 0.94 8.14 -6.35
CA LEU A 58 2.37 8.37 -6.61
C LEU A 58 2.66 8.78 -8.06
N THR A 59 1.80 8.39 -9.00
CA THR A 59 1.89 8.84 -10.40
C THR A 59 1.54 10.32 -10.55
N PHE A 60 0.60 10.82 -9.74
CA PHE A 60 0.18 12.23 -9.74
C PHE A 60 1.01 13.11 -8.80
N VAL A 61 1.56 12.55 -7.72
CA VAL A 61 2.40 13.23 -6.73
C VAL A 61 3.76 12.53 -6.68
N PRO A 62 4.67 12.82 -7.63
CA PRO A 62 6.00 12.23 -7.64
C PRO A 62 6.90 12.71 -6.47
N ASP A 63 6.49 13.78 -5.77
CA ASP A 63 7.18 14.39 -4.63
C ASP A 63 6.56 13.95 -3.27
N GLY A 64 6.14 12.68 -3.17
CA GLY A 64 5.64 12.08 -1.93
C GLY A 64 6.74 11.65 -0.95
N CYS A 65 8.01 11.81 -1.33
CA CYS A 65 9.14 11.66 -0.42
C CYS A 65 9.02 12.73 0.66
N PHE A 66 8.61 12.30 1.85
CA PHE A 66 8.59 13.08 3.08
C PHE A 66 9.74 14.11 3.10
N LEU A 67 9.36 15.39 3.07
CA LEU A 67 10.27 16.49 3.36
C LEU A 67 10.95 16.23 4.72
N ASP A 68 12.27 16.39 4.72
CA ASP A 68 13.16 16.57 5.87
C ASP A 68 12.52 17.44 6.98
#